data_AF-A0A7C3LHF7-F1
#
_entry.id   AF-A0A7C3LHF7-F1
#
_cell.length_a   1.000
_cell.length_b   1.000
_cell.length_c   1.000
_cell.angle_alpha   90.00
_cell.angle_beta   90.00
_cell.angle_gamma   90.00
#
_symmetry.space_group_name_H-M   'P 1'
#
loop_
_entity.id
_entity.type
_entity.pdbx_description
1 polymer ?
#
loop_
_entity_poly.entity_id
_entity_poly.type
_entity_poly.pdbx_seq_one_letter_code
_entity_poly.pdbx_strand_id
1 'polypeptide(L)'
;MGLPGRTARPARQSVKKSNGRFARITLTIFPIGLMMIIAADLVSLLTGSADNLLYPLGGLTTMLFGLLAGIAVARNKNWSGWGRFALLLEGLYQLMMVLPLILIDSEPTLLTESLWMATWFLLGLALFVKGKRAPETAVA
;
A
#
# COMPACT_ATOMS: atom_id res chain seq x y z
N MET A 1 -41.11 -37.24 32.77
CA MET A 1 -41.42 -36.98 31.36
C MET A 1 -41.02 -35.53 31.08
N GLY A 2 -39.78 -35.28 30.67
CA GLY A 2 -39.23 -33.93 30.49
C GLY A 2 -38.38 -33.92 29.22
N LEU A 3 -38.74 -33.08 28.25
CA LEU A 3 -38.11 -33.08 26.94
C LEU A 3 -36.77 -32.31 26.96
N PRO A 4 -35.72 -32.84 26.32
CA PRO A 4 -34.38 -32.28 26.35
C PRO A 4 -34.27 -30.98 25.55
N GLY A 5 -33.59 -29.99 26.16
CA GLY A 5 -33.36 -28.66 25.63
C GLY A 5 -32.56 -28.66 24.32
N ARG A 6 -33.20 -28.20 23.25
CA ARG A 6 -32.60 -27.99 21.94
C ARG A 6 -31.71 -26.75 22.01
N THR A 7 -30.42 -26.94 22.23
CA THR A 7 -29.42 -25.86 22.15
C THR A 7 -29.28 -25.42 20.69
N ALA A 8 -29.71 -24.18 20.42
CA ALA A 8 -29.61 -23.58 19.10
C ALA A 8 -28.14 -23.50 18.68
N ARG A 9 -27.74 -24.28 17.67
CA ARG A 9 -26.42 -24.16 17.05
C ARG A 9 -26.33 -22.79 16.37
N PRO A 10 -25.36 -21.93 16.73
CA PRO A 10 -25.17 -20.68 16.02
C PRO A 10 -24.83 -20.99 14.56
N ALA A 11 -25.56 -20.36 13.65
CA ALA A 11 -25.34 -20.46 12.22
C ALA A 11 -23.87 -20.11 11.91
N ARG A 12 -23.10 -21.08 11.41
CA ARG A 12 -21.76 -20.83 10.88
C ARG A 12 -21.89 -19.84 9.73
N GLN A 13 -21.63 -18.57 9.99
CA GLN A 13 -21.40 -17.61 8.92
C GLN A 13 -20.22 -18.11 8.09
N SER A 14 -20.51 -18.55 6.87
CA SER A 14 -19.48 -18.92 5.92
C SER A 14 -18.67 -17.66 5.61
N VAL A 15 -17.52 -17.52 6.25
CA VAL A 15 -16.56 -16.46 5.95
C VAL A 15 -16.17 -16.60 4.49
N LYS A 16 -16.70 -15.73 3.62
CA LYS A 16 -16.34 -15.66 2.20
C LYS A 16 -14.84 -15.38 2.10
N LYS A 17 -14.07 -16.44 1.82
CA LYS A 17 -12.61 -16.48 1.79
C LYS A 17 -12.01 -15.86 0.51
N SER A 18 -12.69 -14.90 -0.15
CA SER A 18 -12.31 -14.43 -1.49
C SER A 18 -11.49 -13.13 -1.55
N ASN A 19 -11.38 -12.35 -0.47
CA ASN A 19 -10.78 -11.01 -0.55
C ASN A 19 -9.26 -10.94 -0.30
N GLY A 20 -8.63 -12.04 0.11
CA GLY A 20 -7.20 -12.06 0.42
C GLY A 20 -6.27 -12.06 -0.80
N ARG A 21 -6.72 -12.61 -1.94
CA ARG A 21 -5.88 -12.76 -3.15
C ARG A 21 -5.61 -11.41 -3.82
N PHE A 22 -6.64 -10.56 -3.94
CA PHE A 22 -6.50 -9.23 -4.52
C PHE A 22 -5.47 -8.38 -3.77
N ALA A 23 -5.59 -8.32 -2.43
CA ALA A 23 -4.66 -7.58 -1.59
C ALA A 23 -3.22 -8.11 -1.72
N ARG A 24 -3.03 -9.42 -1.85
CA ARG A 24 -1.69 -9.99 -2.05
C ARG A 24 -1.09 -9.57 -3.39
N ILE A 25 -1.86 -9.69 -4.47
CA ILE A 25 -1.39 -9.36 -5.82
C ILE A 25 -1.00 -7.88 -5.91
N THR A 26 -1.87 -6.97 -5.47
CA THR A 26 -1.58 -5.53 -5.54
C THR A 26 -0.39 -5.14 -4.67
N LEU A 27 -0.28 -5.73 -3.49
CA LEU A 27 0.82 -5.48 -2.55
C LEU A 27 2.16 -6.08 -3.02
N THR A 28 2.14 -7.13 -3.84
CA THR A 28 3.35 -7.66 -4.51
C THR A 28 3.76 -6.86 -5.74
N ILE A 29 2.81 -6.27 -6.48
CA ILE A 29 3.14 -5.50 -7.69
C ILE A 29 3.63 -4.09 -7.34
N PHE A 30 3.10 -3.48 -6.28
CA PHE A 30 3.55 -2.16 -5.80
C PHE A 30 5.09 -2.01 -5.70
N PRO A 31 5.83 -2.89 -4.99
CA PRO A 31 7.29 -2.77 -4.90
C PRO A 31 8.00 -2.99 -6.25
N ILE A 32 7.39 -3.65 -7.23
CA ILE A 32 7.96 -3.77 -8.58
C ILE A 32 8.06 -2.39 -9.24
N GLY A 33 7.04 -1.54 -9.06
CA GLY A 33 7.07 -0.16 -9.54
C GLY A 33 8.21 0.65 -8.92
N LEU A 34 8.44 0.50 -7.60
CA LEU A 34 9.57 1.14 -6.91
C LEU A 34 10.92 0.65 -7.43
N MET A 35 11.05 -0.66 -7.67
CA MET A 35 12.27 -1.24 -8.24
C MET A 35 12.55 -0.71 -9.65
N MET A 36 11.51 -0.45 -10.45
CA MET A 36 11.65 0.21 -11.75
C MET A 36 12.17 1.64 -11.62
N ILE A 37 11.67 2.42 -10.66
CA ILE A 37 12.16 3.78 -10.40
C ILE A 37 13.63 3.76 -9.95
N ILE A 38 14.00 2.87 -9.02
CA ILE A 38 15.39 2.72 -8.58
C ILE A 38 16.29 2.31 -9.75
N ALA A 39 15.83 1.42 -10.62
CA ALA A 39 16.57 1.05 -11.82
C ALA A 39 16.70 2.22 -12.80
N ALA A 40 15.66 3.05 -12.94
CA ALA A 40 15.68 4.28 -13.74
C ALA A 40 16.76 5.25 -13.23
N ASP A 41 16.82 5.47 -11.92
CA ASP A 41 17.84 6.31 -11.28
C ASP A 41 19.25 5.76 -11.52
N LEU A 42 19.43 4.45 -11.38
CA LEU A 42 20.72 3.83 -11.65
C LEU A 42 21.15 4.00 -13.12
N VAL A 43 20.23 3.82 -14.07
CA VAL A 43 20.50 4.06 -15.50
C VAL A 43 20.84 5.54 -15.74
N SER A 44 20.10 6.45 -15.11
CA SER A 44 20.34 7.89 -15.22
C SER A 44 21.74 8.28 -14.71
N LEU A 45 22.13 7.75 -13.55
CA LEU A 45 23.46 7.96 -12.97
C LEU A 45 24.59 7.41 -13.85
N LEU A 46 24.39 6.25 -14.49
CA LEU A 46 25.41 5.61 -15.33
C LEU A 46 25.53 6.22 -16.72
N THR A 47 24.45 6.77 -17.27
CA THR A 47 24.41 7.31 -18.64
C THR A 47 24.48 8.83 -18.71
N GLY A 48 24.20 9.53 -17.60
CA GLY A 48 24.03 10.98 -17.57
C GLY A 48 22.74 11.46 -18.23
N SER A 49 21.80 10.55 -18.54
CA SER A 49 20.52 10.87 -19.19
C SER A 49 19.34 10.40 -18.35
N ALA A 50 18.44 11.33 -18.03
CA ALA A 50 17.18 11.04 -17.37
C ALA A 50 16.10 10.53 -18.35
N ASP A 51 16.36 10.55 -19.66
CA ASP A 51 15.39 10.14 -20.68
C ASP A 51 15.35 8.60 -20.80
N ASN A 52 14.57 7.98 -19.93
CA ASN A 52 14.32 6.54 -19.97
C ASN A 52 12.87 6.20 -19.65
N LEU A 53 12.36 5.14 -20.28
CA LEU A 53 10.97 4.68 -20.10
C LEU A 53 10.70 4.06 -18.71
N LEU A 54 11.74 3.82 -17.89
CA LEU A 54 11.57 3.21 -16.58
C LEU A 54 10.91 4.19 -15.59
N TYR A 55 11.18 5.50 -15.69
CA TYR A 55 10.51 6.51 -14.87
C TYR A 55 8.98 6.51 -15.02
N PRO A 56 8.41 6.68 -16.24
CA PRO A 56 6.95 6.70 -16.39
C PRO A 56 6.32 5.35 -16.07
N LEU A 57 6.95 4.22 -16.45
CA LEU A 57 6.43 2.89 -16.13
C LEU A 57 6.45 2.60 -14.63
N GLY A 58 7.55 2.94 -13.95
CA GLY A 58 7.71 2.78 -12.51
C GLY A 58 6.75 3.68 -11.75
N GLY A 59 6.62 4.95 -12.15
CA GLY A 59 5.68 5.91 -11.57
C GLY A 59 4.22 5.46 -11.70
N LEU A 60 3.77 5.10 -12.90
CA LEU A 60 2.41 4.61 -13.13
C LEU A 60 2.11 3.32 -12.36
N THR A 61 3.05 2.38 -12.34
CA THR A 61 2.91 1.12 -11.61
C THR A 61 2.80 1.40 -10.10
N THR A 62 3.68 2.24 -9.55
CA THR A 62 3.67 2.60 -8.13
C THR A 62 2.38 3.32 -7.74
N MET A 63 1.93 4.28 -8.55
CA MET A 63 0.69 5.03 -8.32
C MET A 63 -0.54 4.11 -8.32
N LEU A 64 -0.73 3.33 -9.39
CA LEU A 64 -1.92 2.49 -9.55
C LEU A 64 -1.96 1.37 -8.51
N PHE A 65 -0.87 0.60 -8.38
CA PHE A 65 -0.84 -0.54 -7.49
C PHE A 65 -0.69 -0.12 -6.02
N GLY A 66 -0.07 1.03 -5.74
CA GLY A 66 -0.03 1.63 -4.41
C GLY A 66 -1.43 2.03 -3.94
N LEU A 67 -2.19 2.71 -4.79
CA LEU A 67 -3.58 3.07 -4.49
C LEU A 67 -4.46 1.82 -4.29
N LEU A 68 -4.38 0.85 -5.19
CA LEU A 68 -5.16 -0.40 -5.09
C LEU A 68 -4.77 -1.23 -3.87
N ALA A 69 -3.48 -1.30 -3.53
CA ALA A 69 -3.00 -1.94 -2.31
C ALA A 69 -3.50 -1.21 -1.07
N GLY A 70 -3.45 0.12 -1.05
CA GLY A 70 -4.01 0.96 0.01
C GLY A 70 -5.50 0.72 0.22
N ILE A 71 -6.29 0.69 -0.85
CA ILE A 71 -7.73 0.35 -0.81
C ILE A 71 -7.92 -1.06 -0.24
N ALA A 72 -7.14 -2.03 -0.71
CA ALA A 72 -7.24 -3.42 -0.25
C ALA A 72 -6.92 -3.57 1.24
N VAL A 73 -5.88 -2.87 1.73
CA VAL A 73 -5.48 -2.83 3.15
C VAL A 73 -6.52 -2.10 3.99
N ALA A 74 -7.05 -0.98 3.53
CA ALA A 74 -8.10 -0.24 4.24
C ALA A 74 -9.40 -1.06 4.38
N ARG A 75 -9.75 -1.85 3.36
CA ARG A 75 -10.95 -2.71 3.35
C ARG A 75 -10.77 -4.00 4.16
N ASN A 76 -9.58 -4.61 4.11
CA ASN A 76 -9.26 -5.75 4.96
C ASN A 76 -9.02 -5.24 6.38
N LYS A 77 -10.03 -5.34 7.25
CA LYS A 77 -10.00 -4.94 8.68
C LYS A 77 -8.93 -5.64 9.54
N ASN A 78 -7.95 -6.31 8.93
CA ASN A 78 -6.79 -6.93 9.57
C ASN A 78 -5.83 -5.90 10.16
N TRP A 79 -5.80 -4.66 9.63
CA TRP A 79 -5.13 -3.54 10.28
C TRP A 79 -6.15 -2.66 10.99
N SER A 80 -6.05 -2.61 12.31
CA SER A 80 -6.82 -1.69 13.13
C SER A 80 -6.11 -0.34 13.26
N GLY A 81 -6.90 0.73 13.40
CA GLY A 81 -6.39 2.09 13.59
C GLY A 81 -6.08 2.85 12.30
N TRP A 82 -5.34 3.95 12.44
CA TRP A 82 -5.03 4.89 11.36
C TRP A 82 -4.04 4.33 10.32
N GLY A 83 -3.14 3.42 10.73
CA GLY A 83 -2.05 2.93 9.88
C GLY A 83 -2.50 2.24 8.58
N ARG A 84 -3.74 1.72 8.53
CA ARG A 84 -4.33 1.13 7.31
C ARG A 84 -4.52 2.14 6.18
N PHE A 85 -4.52 3.43 6.48
CA PHE A 85 -4.68 4.50 5.51
C PHE A 85 -3.33 5.04 5.01
N ALA A 86 -2.20 4.65 5.60
CA ALA A 86 -0.90 5.20 5.20
C ALA A 86 -0.56 4.88 3.73
N LEU A 87 -0.74 3.62 3.32
CA LEU A 87 -0.52 3.21 1.92
C LEU A 87 -1.54 3.82 0.95
N LEU A 88 -2.77 4.05 1.43
CA LEU A 88 -3.80 4.74 0.64
C LEU A 88 -3.44 6.22 0.43
N LEU A 89 -2.90 6.87 1.46
CA LEU A 89 -2.46 8.26 1.41
C LEU A 89 -1.30 8.44 0.42
N GLU A 90 -0.34 7.51 0.39
CA GLU A 90 0.74 7.51 -0.62
C GLU A 90 0.17 7.41 -2.04
N GLY A 91 -0.72 6.45 -2.31
CA GLY A 91 -1.34 6.31 -3.63
C GLY A 91 -2.17 7.55 -4.03
N LEU A 92 -2.87 8.17 -3.08
CA LEU A 92 -3.62 9.42 -3.30
C LEU A 92 -2.69 10.60 -3.56
N TYR A 93 -1.57 10.69 -2.84
CA TYR A 93 -0.57 11.73 -3.05
C TYR A 93 -0.01 11.66 -4.49
N GLN A 94 0.38 10.46 -4.94
CA GLN A 94 0.85 10.27 -6.32
C GLN A 94 -0.20 10.70 -7.36
N LEU A 95 -1.46 10.31 -7.14
CA LEU A 95 -2.56 10.62 -8.06
C LEU A 95 -2.92 12.12 -8.09
N MET A 96 -2.91 12.78 -6.93
CA MET A 96 -3.42 14.15 -6.78
C MET A 96 -2.33 15.22 -6.92
N MET A 97 -1.08 14.90 -6.60
CA MET A 97 0.03 15.86 -6.61
C MET A 97 1.02 15.58 -7.73
N VAL A 98 1.46 14.33 -7.89
CA VAL A 98 2.52 13.99 -8.85
C VAL A 98 1.99 13.89 -10.28
N LEU A 99 0.85 13.21 -10.49
CA LEU A 99 0.29 13.05 -11.83
C LEU A 99 -0.01 14.40 -12.52
N PRO A 100 -0.64 15.40 -11.89
CA PRO A 100 -0.84 16.70 -12.53
C PRO A 100 0.46 17.39 -12.92
N LEU A 101 1.50 17.33 -12.08
CA LEU A 101 2.80 17.92 -12.38
C LEU A 101 3.45 17.29 -13.62
N ILE A 102 3.35 15.97 -13.76
CA ILE A 102 3.80 15.26 -14.96
C ILE A 102 3.01 15.70 -16.19
N LEU A 103 1.69 15.84 -16.07
CA LEU A 103 0.84 16.21 -17.21
C LEU A 103 1.07 17.65 -17.71
N ILE A 104 1.55 18.55 -16.85
CA ILE A 104 1.86 19.94 -17.20
C ILE A 104 3.35 20.21 -17.36
N ASP A 105 4.19 19.17 -17.26
CA ASP A 105 5.66 19.26 -17.32
C ASP A 105 6.26 20.29 -16.34
N SER A 106 5.76 20.30 -15.11
CA SER A 106 6.23 21.19 -14.04
C SER A 106 7.10 20.42 -13.05
N GLU A 107 8.19 21.06 -12.62
CA GLU A 107 9.03 20.53 -11.55
C GLU A 107 8.26 20.49 -10.21
N PRO A 108 8.49 19.46 -9.37
CA PRO A 108 7.98 19.44 -8.00
C PRO A 108 8.52 20.60 -7.18
N THR A 109 7.64 21.26 -6.42
CA THR A 109 8.08 22.25 -5.43
C THR A 109 8.63 21.56 -4.19
N LEU A 110 9.43 22.28 -3.39
CA LEU A 110 9.89 21.79 -2.08
C LEU A 110 8.74 21.32 -1.17
N LEU A 111 7.58 22.00 -1.26
CA LEU A 111 6.37 21.60 -0.53
C LEU A 111 5.86 20.25 -1.01
N THR A 112 5.80 20.05 -2.33
CA THR A 112 5.42 18.79 -2.97
C THR A 112 6.31 17.66 -2.46
N GLU A 113 7.64 17.82 -2.54
CA GLU A 113 8.61 16.82 -2.07
C GLU A 113 8.49 16.56 -0.56
N SER A 114 8.28 17.60 0.25
CA SER A 114 8.11 17.46 1.70
C SER A 114 6.87 16.64 2.05
N LEU A 115 5.76 16.86 1.33
CA LEU A 115 4.54 16.07 1.48
C LEU A 115 4.75 14.60 1.09
N TRP A 116 5.56 14.34 0.06
CA TRP A 116 5.95 12.98 -0.32
C TRP A 116 6.78 12.28 0.76
N MET A 117 7.74 12.99 1.36
CA MET A 117 8.52 12.42 2.47
C MET A 117 7.63 12.14 3.69
N ALA A 118 6.62 12.98 3.93
CA ALA A 118 5.67 12.78 5.01
C ALA A 118 4.82 11.50 4.81
N THR A 119 4.38 11.18 3.59
CA THR A 119 3.62 9.95 3.32
C THR A 119 4.48 8.69 3.54
N TRP A 120 5.74 8.70 3.11
CA TRP A 120 6.70 7.63 3.41
C TRP A 120 6.95 7.46 4.90
N PHE A 121 7.15 8.57 5.61
CA PHE A 121 7.32 8.55 7.06
C PHE A 121 6.10 7.93 7.77
N LEU A 122 4.89 8.33 7.40
CA LEU A 122 3.65 7.77 7.95
C LEU A 122 3.51 6.28 7.65
N LEU A 123 3.90 5.82 6.46
CA LEU A 123 3.91 4.41 6.10
C LEU A 123 4.91 3.62 6.97
N GLY A 124 6.12 4.15 7.15
CA GLY A 124 7.14 3.56 8.03
C GLY A 124 6.66 3.49 9.48
N LEU A 125 6.05 4.56 9.99
CA LEU A 125 5.48 4.61 11.33
C LEU A 125 4.35 3.60 11.52
N ALA A 126 3.45 3.46 10.53
CA ALA A 126 2.38 2.48 10.55
C ALA A 126 2.93 1.04 10.62
N LEU A 127 3.98 0.72 9.85
CA LEU A 127 4.65 -0.57 9.87
C LEU A 127 5.34 -0.83 11.22
N PHE A 128 6.02 0.19 11.77
CA PHE A 128 6.69 0.11 13.06
C PHE A 128 5.72 -0.17 14.22
N VAL A 129 4.62 0.58 14.29
CA VAL A 129 3.56 0.39 15.32
C VAL A 129 2.95 -1.00 15.22
N LYS A 130 2.75 -1.52 14.01
CA LYS A 130 2.24 -2.87 13.80
C LYS A 130 3.24 -3.94 14.26
N GLY A 131 4.53 -3.78 13.95
CA GLY A 131 5.57 -4.74 14.32
C GLY A 131 5.67 -4.98 15.82
N LYS A 132 5.47 -3.92 16.63
CA LYS A 132 5.48 -4.02 18.10
C LYS A 132 4.37 -4.89 18.71
N ARG A 133 3.30 -5.18 17.97
CA ARG A 133 2.16 -5.99 18.47
C ARG A 133 2.32 -7.50 18.22
N ALA A 134 3.41 -7.92 17.57
CA ALA A 134 3.61 -9.31 17.16
C ALA A 134 4.30 -10.30 18.15
N PRO A 135 4.63 -10.02 19.43
CA PRO A 135 5.32 -11.01 20.26
C PRO A 135 4.47 -11.51 21.43
N GLU A 136 3.85 -12.70 21.33
CA GLU A 136 3.59 -13.56 22.53
C GLU A 136 3.03 -14.97 22.23
N THR A 137 2.63 -15.30 21.01
CA THR A 137 1.96 -16.60 20.74
C THR A 137 2.83 -17.68 20.08
N ALA A 138 4.14 -17.44 19.92
CA ALA A 138 5.05 -18.37 19.23
C ALA A 138 5.89 -19.27 20.17
N VAL A 139 5.57 -19.33 21.47
CA VAL A 139 6.33 -20.14 22.47
C VAL A 139 5.41 -21.10 23.24
N ALA A 140 4.32 -21.57 22.64
CA ALA A 140 3.42 -22.57 23.25
C ALA A 140 3.36 -23.85 22.42
#